data_AF-A0A6B2L581-F1
#
_entry.id   AF-A0A6B2L581-F1
#
_cell.length_a   1.000
_cell.length_b   1.000
_cell.length_c   1.000
_cell.angle_alpha   90.00
_cell.angle_beta   90.00
_cell.angle_gamma   90.00
#
_symmetry.space_group_name_H-M   'P 1'
#
loop_
_entity.id
_entity.type
_entity.pdbx_description
1 polymer ?
#
loop_
_entity_poly.entity_id
_entity_poly.type
_entity_poly.pdbx_seq_one_letter_code
_entity_poly.pdbx_strand_id
1 'polypeptide(L)'
;MSVPREGWGCIACCDRTCMGYCDTYRRSFMEVRPALSAIPTIAKDTGTLPGHIQMAIKYIALKNSKQNTNLSQLTDLRNTREKGPERDQDLATAEKILSYLPPGLKDSPSLAADVAHVLGVVPSNAHKIAHIQGAGLFPLASMIEHSCKPNTNYETHGTKLTITATAPITAGQSISISYLEPYLPKQERLEQLLGRYHFECKCEMCVPEAKDITRAFLCKQSKCDGIVYPIANGTETAHWVCSKCNKAISAEYFHEIIELEKEQKAKALSDVPVGDLLENGCMHQSHYLIHRALDNRVRLLSRLRPNLCEALLSRLIENANLLLPPIHPDKAVYYDMQGQVRKLMGDINGCREAFQEAHSMREKCSGKTAPSTLRAKQKFTNPEKVEISLWSPS
;
A
#
# COMPACT_ATOMS: atom_id res chain seq x y z
N MET A 1 -12.28 13.61 23.39
CA MET A 1 -11.27 14.60 23.81
C MET A 1 -10.05 13.84 24.26
N SER A 2 -8.93 14.02 23.55
CA SER A 2 -7.62 13.43 23.89
C SER A 2 -7.11 13.98 25.21
N VAL A 3 -6.65 13.12 26.12
CA VAL A 3 -6.00 13.55 27.38
C VAL A 3 -4.50 13.67 27.11
N PRO A 4 -3.90 14.87 27.11
CA PRO A 4 -2.45 15.03 26.92
C PRO A 4 -1.71 14.41 28.10
N ARG A 5 -0.62 13.70 27.84
CA ARG A 5 0.32 13.28 28.89
C ARG A 5 1.73 13.69 28.49
N GLU A 6 2.25 14.72 29.14
CA GLU A 6 3.61 15.20 28.96
C GLU A 6 4.63 14.14 29.41
N GLY A 7 5.72 14.00 28.63
CA GLY A 7 6.92 13.28 29.07
C GLY A 7 7.01 11.77 28.77
N TRP A 8 6.13 11.19 27.94
CA TRP A 8 6.13 9.75 27.61
C TRP A 8 6.20 9.40 26.12
N GLY A 9 6.26 10.38 25.21
CA GLY A 9 6.33 10.12 23.77
C GLY A 9 5.11 9.39 23.17
N CYS A 10 4.02 9.22 23.92
CA CYS A 10 2.74 8.68 23.43
C CYS A 10 1.77 9.82 23.10
N ILE A 11 1.17 9.78 21.92
CA ILE A 11 0.36 10.85 21.29
C ILE A 11 -1.08 10.91 21.85
N ALA A 12 -1.25 10.80 23.17
CA ALA A 12 -2.56 10.79 23.85
C ALA A 12 -3.42 9.53 23.66
N CYS A 13 -4.24 9.23 24.67
CA CYS A 13 -5.25 8.17 24.62
C CYS A 13 -6.56 8.74 24.05
N CYS A 14 -7.18 8.02 23.11
CA CYS A 14 -8.44 8.45 22.49
C CYS A 14 -9.67 8.25 23.39
N ASP A 15 -9.64 7.26 24.30
CA ASP A 15 -10.72 6.96 25.24
C ASP A 15 -10.21 6.27 26.54
N ARG A 16 -11.14 5.91 27.43
CA ARG A 16 -10.84 5.22 28.70
C ARG A 16 -10.37 3.77 28.51
N THR A 17 -10.74 3.12 27.42
CA THR A 17 -10.31 1.75 27.10
C THR A 17 -8.84 1.75 26.69
N CYS A 18 -8.46 2.67 25.80
CA CYS A 18 -7.09 2.99 25.42
C CYS A 18 -6.25 3.38 26.65
N MET A 19 -6.83 4.13 27.59
CA MET A 19 -6.19 4.47 28.86
C MET A 19 -5.95 3.24 29.74
N GLY A 20 -6.92 2.33 29.86
CA GLY A 20 -6.77 1.07 30.61
C GLY A 20 -5.68 0.15 30.03
N TYR A 21 -5.60 0.04 28.70
CA TYR A 21 -4.48 -0.65 28.05
C TYR A 21 -3.15 0.03 28.38
N CYS A 22 -3.07 1.36 28.20
CA CYS A 22 -1.87 2.13 28.49
C CYS A 22 -1.39 1.99 29.95
N ASP A 23 -2.31 2.05 30.92
CA ASP A 23 -1.99 1.90 32.34
C ASP A 23 -1.54 0.47 32.70
N THR A 24 -2.05 -0.55 32.00
CA THR A 24 -1.61 -1.96 32.14
C THR A 24 -0.17 -2.16 31.65
N TYR A 25 0.21 -1.49 30.57
CA TYR A 25 1.58 -1.51 30.02
C TYR A 25 2.54 -0.58 30.78
N ARG A 26 2.02 0.37 31.56
CA ARG A 26 2.80 1.47 32.15
C ARG A 26 3.98 1.03 32.99
N ARG A 27 3.88 -0.05 33.78
CA ARG A 27 5.00 -0.54 34.61
C ARG A 27 6.18 -1.00 33.75
N SER A 28 5.92 -1.83 32.75
CA SER A 28 6.95 -2.31 31.80
C SER A 28 7.52 -1.19 30.92
N PHE A 29 6.75 -0.12 30.70
CA PHE A 29 7.18 1.03 29.91
C PHE A 29 7.93 2.10 30.74
N MET A 30 7.82 2.09 32.07
CA MET A 30 8.55 3.03 32.95
C MET A 30 10.06 2.81 32.88
N GLU A 31 10.49 1.55 32.89
CA GLU A 31 11.91 1.18 32.91
C GLU A 31 12.60 1.50 31.58
N VAL A 32 11.86 1.48 30.46
CA VAL A 32 12.35 1.90 29.12
C VAL A 32 12.11 3.38 28.82
N ARG A 33 11.55 4.17 29.75
CA ARG A 33 11.26 5.59 29.54
C ARG A 33 12.47 6.42 29.06
N PRO A 34 13.70 6.22 29.58
CA PRO A 34 14.85 6.98 29.10
C PRO A 34 15.11 6.74 27.60
N ALA A 35 14.97 5.49 27.13
CA ALA A 35 15.09 5.17 25.71
C ALA A 35 13.95 5.78 24.87
N LEU A 36 12.70 5.76 25.37
CA LEU A 36 11.56 6.40 24.68
C LEU A 36 11.77 7.90 24.49
N SER A 37 12.29 8.59 25.51
CA SER A 37 12.60 10.02 25.43
C SER A 37 13.75 10.33 24.48
N ALA A 38 14.65 9.37 24.26
CA ALA A 38 15.82 9.50 23.38
C ALA A 38 15.55 9.13 21.92
N ILE A 39 14.33 8.69 21.54
CA ILE A 39 14.01 8.27 20.16
C ILE A 39 14.50 9.25 19.09
N PRO A 40 14.26 10.58 19.19
CA PRO A 40 14.72 11.52 18.17
C PRO A 40 16.25 11.55 18.03
N THR A 41 16.97 11.45 19.15
CA THR A 41 18.44 11.39 19.19
C THR A 41 18.95 10.09 18.60
N ILE A 42 18.40 8.94 19.01
CA ILE A 42 18.79 7.63 18.47
C ILE A 42 18.54 7.59 16.96
N ALA A 43 17.39 8.09 16.50
CA ALA A 43 17.03 8.15 15.09
C ALA A 43 18.04 8.97 14.28
N LYS A 44 18.42 10.15 14.80
CA LYS A 44 19.42 11.01 14.18
C LYS A 44 20.80 10.34 14.12
N ASP A 45 21.25 9.74 15.22
CA ASP A 45 22.59 9.16 15.34
C ASP A 45 22.77 7.90 14.47
N THR A 46 21.68 7.16 14.23
CA THR A 46 21.71 5.85 13.55
C THR A 46 21.12 5.88 12.14
N GLY A 47 20.54 7.00 11.71
CA GLY A 47 19.80 7.06 10.45
C GLY A 47 18.55 6.17 10.40
N THR A 48 18.10 5.64 11.54
CA THR A 48 16.94 4.73 11.62
C THR A 48 15.64 5.50 11.87
N LEU A 49 14.55 5.09 11.23
CA LEU A 49 13.25 5.74 11.41
C LEU A 49 12.78 5.67 12.88
N PRO A 50 12.25 6.78 13.46
CA PRO A 50 11.74 6.81 14.83
C PRO A 50 10.74 5.69 15.16
N GLY A 51 9.89 5.32 14.21
CA GLY A 51 8.91 4.24 14.39
C GLY A 51 9.53 2.85 14.57
N HIS A 52 10.66 2.56 13.92
CA HIS A 52 11.37 1.29 14.07
C HIS A 52 12.02 1.20 15.46
N ILE A 53 12.66 2.30 15.88
CA ILE A 53 13.23 2.43 17.23
C ILE A 53 12.13 2.28 18.29
N GLN A 54 10.98 2.90 18.07
CA GLN A 54 9.83 2.75 18.97
C GLN A 54 9.36 1.29 19.07
N MET A 55 9.34 0.55 17.96
CA MET A 55 8.98 -0.88 17.96
C MET A 55 10.00 -1.73 18.71
N ALA A 56 11.29 -1.48 18.51
CA ALA A 56 12.38 -2.13 19.23
C ALA A 56 12.31 -1.89 20.75
N ILE A 57 12.08 -0.64 21.18
CA ILE A 57 11.91 -0.31 22.60
C ILE A 57 10.66 -0.99 23.18
N LYS A 58 9.55 -1.05 22.42
CA LYS A 58 8.36 -1.80 22.82
C LYS A 58 8.65 -3.29 22.99
N TYR A 59 9.40 -3.89 22.08
CA TYR A 59 9.83 -5.29 22.20
C TYR A 59 10.60 -5.54 23.51
N ILE A 60 11.57 -4.67 23.85
CA ILE A 60 12.33 -4.76 25.11
C ILE A 60 11.40 -4.68 26.32
N ALA A 61 10.47 -3.72 26.33
CA ALA A 61 9.49 -3.57 27.42
C ALA A 61 8.62 -4.82 27.59
N LEU A 62 8.15 -5.41 26.48
CA LEU A 62 7.33 -6.62 26.51
C LEU A 62 8.14 -7.85 26.95
N LYS A 63 9.38 -8.00 26.46
CA LYS A 63 10.29 -9.11 26.82
C LYS A 63 10.58 -9.16 28.32
N ASN A 64 10.67 -8.00 28.95
CA ASN A 64 10.91 -7.87 30.39
C ASN A 64 9.60 -7.76 31.21
N SER A 65 8.44 -7.80 30.54
CA SER A 65 7.15 -7.82 31.24
C SER A 65 6.83 -9.23 31.75
N LYS A 66 6.16 -9.34 32.89
CA LYS A 66 5.57 -10.62 33.36
C LYS A 66 4.33 -11.05 32.56
N GLN A 67 4.01 -10.35 31.48
CA GLN A 67 2.88 -10.68 30.63
C GLN A 67 3.31 -11.74 29.63
N ASN A 68 2.54 -12.83 29.54
CA ASN A 68 2.73 -13.87 28.54
C ASN A 68 2.40 -13.28 27.15
N THR A 69 3.39 -12.60 26.59
CA THR A 69 3.36 -12.09 25.23
C THR A 69 4.11 -13.10 24.39
N ASN A 70 3.47 -13.58 23.32
CA ASN A 70 4.05 -14.58 22.44
C ASN A 70 5.13 -13.94 21.54
N LEU A 71 6.20 -13.43 22.17
CA LEU A 71 7.26 -12.64 21.52
C LEU A 71 8.09 -13.47 20.55
N SER A 72 8.08 -14.80 20.71
CA SER A 72 8.62 -15.73 19.72
C SER A 72 8.02 -15.45 18.33
N GLN A 73 6.73 -15.10 18.26
CA GLN A 73 6.07 -14.74 16.99
C GLN A 73 6.63 -13.50 16.31
N LEU A 74 7.43 -12.68 17.00
CA LEU A 74 8.13 -11.53 16.40
C LEU A 74 9.55 -11.91 15.99
N THR A 75 10.25 -12.72 16.78
CA THR A 75 11.60 -13.20 16.45
C THR A 75 11.62 -14.33 15.43
N ASP A 76 10.47 -14.96 15.18
CA ASP A 76 10.30 -16.00 14.15
C ASP A 76 9.90 -15.39 12.80
N LEU A 77 9.60 -14.09 12.73
CA LEU A 77 9.28 -13.42 11.47
C LEU A 77 10.51 -13.34 10.59
N ARG A 78 10.26 -13.38 9.28
CA ARG A 78 11.33 -13.27 8.29
C ARG A 78 11.99 -11.89 8.39
N ASN A 79 13.28 -11.88 8.74
CA ASN A 79 14.14 -10.71 8.61
C ASN A 79 14.87 -10.76 7.26
N THR A 80 14.53 -9.87 6.33
CA THR A 80 15.20 -9.80 5.03
C THR A 80 16.61 -9.20 5.10
N ARG A 81 16.91 -8.46 6.17
CA ARG A 81 18.20 -7.82 6.41
C ARG A 81 19.19 -8.71 7.14
N GLU A 82 18.79 -9.91 7.58
CA GLU A 82 19.59 -10.78 8.46
C GLU A 82 20.98 -11.11 7.89
N LYS A 83 21.08 -11.24 6.56
CA LYS A 83 22.32 -11.59 5.84
C LYS A 83 22.88 -10.43 5.00
N GLY A 84 22.31 -9.24 5.10
CA GLY A 84 22.69 -8.06 4.31
C GLY A 84 23.55 -7.07 5.10
N PRO A 85 24.17 -6.08 4.42
CA PRO A 85 24.94 -5.02 5.08
C PRO A 85 24.09 -4.19 6.06
N GLU A 86 22.76 -4.16 5.89
CA GLU A 86 21.84 -3.50 6.82
C GLU A 86 21.83 -4.15 8.21
N ARG A 87 22.28 -5.41 8.34
CA ARG A 87 22.35 -6.10 9.64
C ARG A 87 23.25 -5.39 10.63
N ASP A 88 24.38 -4.87 10.16
CA ASP A 88 25.36 -4.15 11.00
C ASP A 88 24.76 -2.82 11.49
N GLN A 89 23.99 -2.15 10.63
CA GLN A 89 23.24 -0.96 11.02
C GLN A 89 22.19 -1.28 12.09
N ASP A 90 21.45 -2.38 11.92
CA ASP A 90 20.46 -2.82 12.91
C ASP A 90 21.13 -3.17 14.27
N LEU A 91 22.33 -3.78 14.26
CA LEU A 91 23.13 -4.02 15.47
C LEU A 91 23.58 -2.73 16.14
N ALA A 92 24.15 -1.79 15.37
CA ALA A 92 24.57 -0.50 15.89
C ALA A 92 23.40 0.28 16.50
N THR A 93 22.23 0.24 15.87
CA THR A 93 21.01 0.84 16.41
C THR A 93 20.55 0.14 17.69
N ALA A 94 20.62 -1.19 17.75
CA ALA A 94 20.29 -1.94 18.96
C ALA A 94 21.20 -1.55 20.13
N GLU A 95 22.52 -1.55 19.95
CA GLU A 95 23.49 -1.12 20.96
C GLU A 95 23.22 0.31 21.45
N LYS A 96 22.93 1.22 20.52
CA LYS A 96 22.57 2.60 20.86
C LYS A 96 21.32 2.66 21.72
N ILE A 97 20.26 1.90 21.40
CA ILE A 97 19.04 1.79 22.22
C ILE A 97 19.39 1.27 23.62
N LEU A 98 20.16 0.19 23.71
CA LEU A 98 20.56 -0.42 24.98
C LEU A 98 21.39 0.51 25.88
N SER A 99 22.15 1.45 25.30
CA SER A 99 22.91 2.44 26.07
C SER A 99 22.01 3.38 26.90
N TYR A 100 20.74 3.56 26.51
CA TYR A 100 19.77 4.36 27.26
C TYR A 100 18.99 3.55 28.30
N LEU A 101 19.22 2.24 28.42
CA LEU A 101 18.50 1.38 29.35
C LEU A 101 19.25 1.16 30.67
N PRO A 102 18.51 1.04 31.79
CA PRO A 102 19.09 0.62 33.07
C PRO A 102 19.66 -0.81 32.98
N PRO A 103 20.67 -1.17 33.79
CA PRO A 103 21.31 -2.50 33.78
C PRO A 103 20.32 -3.67 33.74
N GLY A 104 19.33 -3.69 34.65
CA GLY A 104 18.35 -4.78 34.78
C GLY A 104 17.53 -5.11 33.51
N LEU A 105 17.49 -4.24 32.50
CA LEU A 105 16.80 -4.47 31.24
C LEU A 105 17.71 -4.94 30.09
N LYS A 106 19.03 -4.89 30.27
CA LYS A 106 20.03 -5.20 29.24
C LYS A 106 20.98 -6.35 29.60
N ASP A 107 20.74 -7.03 30.72
CA ASP A 107 21.60 -8.10 31.21
C ASP A 107 21.55 -9.39 30.36
N SER A 108 20.54 -9.54 29.50
CA SER A 108 20.42 -10.70 28.60
C SER A 108 21.47 -10.65 27.47
N PRO A 109 22.39 -11.63 27.37
CA PRO A 109 23.45 -11.62 26.35
C PRO A 109 22.94 -11.61 24.90
N SER A 110 21.76 -12.18 24.64
CA SER A 110 21.15 -12.19 23.30
C SER A 110 20.42 -10.90 22.94
N LEU A 111 20.26 -9.95 23.88
CA LEU A 111 19.28 -8.87 23.70
C LEU A 111 19.61 -7.96 22.53
N ALA A 112 20.88 -7.59 22.35
CA ALA A 112 21.29 -6.77 21.22
C ALA A 112 20.97 -7.46 19.87
N ALA A 113 21.26 -8.76 19.77
CA ALA A 113 20.97 -9.56 18.59
C ALA A 113 19.45 -9.65 18.33
N ASP A 114 18.65 -9.89 19.37
CA ASP A 114 17.19 -9.96 19.28
C ASP A 114 16.57 -8.62 18.88
N VAL A 115 17.04 -7.51 19.48
CA VAL A 115 16.55 -6.16 19.17
C VAL A 115 16.90 -5.79 17.74
N ALA A 116 18.10 -6.11 17.29
CA ALA A 116 18.53 -5.88 15.92
C ALA A 116 17.75 -6.75 14.91
N HIS A 117 17.43 -7.99 15.28
CA HIS A 117 16.52 -8.82 14.48
C HIS A 117 15.13 -8.18 14.36
N VAL A 118 14.55 -7.69 15.46
CA VAL A 118 13.25 -6.98 15.44
C VAL A 118 13.31 -5.72 14.57
N LEU A 119 14.41 -4.96 14.61
CA LEU A 119 14.62 -3.81 13.72
C LEU A 119 14.58 -4.23 12.24
N GLY A 120 15.17 -5.38 11.90
CA GLY A 120 15.16 -5.93 10.54
C GLY A 120 13.83 -6.56 10.11
N VAL A 121 13.03 -7.05 11.06
CA VAL A 121 11.68 -7.59 10.82
C VAL A 121 10.70 -6.49 10.39
N VAL A 122 10.76 -5.31 11.02
CA VAL A 122 9.76 -4.24 10.83
C VAL A 122 9.59 -3.81 9.36
N PRO A 123 10.65 -3.47 8.59
CA PRO A 123 10.53 -3.04 7.19
C PRO A 123 9.80 -4.02 6.27
N SER A 124 9.86 -5.31 6.59
CA SER A 124 9.42 -6.42 5.73
C SER A 124 8.09 -7.00 6.14
N ASN A 125 7.65 -6.76 7.38
CA ASN A 125 6.46 -7.40 7.95
C ASN A 125 5.42 -6.42 8.50
N ALA A 126 5.78 -5.13 8.69
CA ALA A 126 4.87 -4.16 9.26
C ALA A 126 3.81 -3.71 8.24
N HIS A 127 2.56 -3.68 8.68
CA HIS A 127 1.42 -3.15 7.92
C HIS A 127 1.09 -1.73 8.37
N LYS A 128 0.85 -0.84 7.40
CA LYS A 128 0.39 0.52 7.67
C LYS A 128 -1.00 0.48 8.31
N ILE A 129 -1.21 1.31 9.33
CA ILE A 129 -2.49 1.52 9.99
C ILE A 129 -2.89 2.99 9.80
N ALA A 130 -3.65 3.24 8.74
CA ALA A 130 -3.95 4.60 8.30
C ALA A 130 -4.73 5.43 9.32
N HIS A 131 -5.70 4.82 10.03
CA HIS A 131 -6.51 5.50 11.05
C HIS A 131 -5.67 6.16 12.16
N ILE A 132 -4.50 5.60 12.48
CA ILE A 132 -3.60 6.13 13.52
C ILE A 132 -2.28 6.67 12.95
N GLN A 133 -2.18 6.77 11.62
CA GLN A 133 -0.96 7.18 10.90
C GLN A 133 0.29 6.44 11.39
N GLY A 134 0.17 5.14 11.61
CA GLY A 134 1.23 4.30 12.16
C GLY A 134 1.44 3.02 11.36
N ALA A 135 2.20 2.09 11.96
CA ALA A 135 2.35 0.73 11.46
C ALA A 135 2.27 -0.26 12.61
N GLY A 136 1.89 -1.49 12.31
CA GLY A 136 1.80 -2.59 13.27
C GLY A 136 2.35 -3.89 12.69
N LEU A 137 2.91 -4.72 13.57
CA LEU A 137 3.25 -6.10 13.26
C LEU A 137 2.06 -6.98 13.59
N PHE A 138 1.65 -7.80 12.62
CA PHE A 138 0.53 -8.72 12.74
C PHE A 138 1.04 -10.12 12.36
N PRO A 139 1.65 -10.88 13.29
CA PRO A 139 2.43 -12.06 12.94
C PRO A 139 1.70 -13.07 12.04
N LEU A 140 0.41 -13.29 12.28
CA LEU A 140 -0.40 -14.16 11.41
C LEU A 140 -0.58 -13.62 9.99
N ALA A 141 -0.77 -12.30 9.84
CA ALA A 141 -0.88 -11.67 8.53
C ALA A 141 0.47 -11.59 7.81
N SER A 142 1.57 -11.45 8.56
CA SER A 142 2.94 -11.44 8.01
C SER A 142 3.36 -12.78 7.39
N MET A 143 2.64 -13.88 7.68
CA MET A 143 2.85 -15.17 7.00
C MET A 143 2.19 -15.27 5.62
N ILE A 144 1.25 -14.37 5.31
CA ILE A 144 0.48 -14.44 4.06
C ILE A 144 1.38 -14.06 2.89
N GLU A 145 1.47 -14.92 1.88
CA GLU A 145 2.36 -14.70 0.74
C GLU A 145 1.87 -13.59 -0.21
N HIS A 146 2.78 -13.17 -1.07
CA HIS A 146 2.47 -12.23 -2.14
C HIS A 146 1.85 -12.92 -3.36
N SER A 147 0.86 -12.28 -3.97
CA SER A 147 0.52 -12.47 -5.38
C SER A 147 0.19 -11.12 -6.02
N CYS A 148 0.60 -10.89 -7.26
CA CYS A 148 0.19 -9.70 -8.03
C CYS A 148 -1.30 -9.75 -8.42
N LYS A 149 -1.93 -10.92 -8.33
CA LYS A 149 -3.39 -11.12 -8.41
C LYS A 149 -3.83 -11.88 -7.15
N PRO A 150 -3.97 -11.18 -6.01
CA PRO A 150 -4.26 -11.83 -4.74
C PRO A 150 -5.70 -12.34 -4.66
N ASN A 151 -5.93 -13.37 -3.85
CA ASN A 151 -7.26 -13.91 -3.56
C ASN A 151 -7.87 -13.37 -2.25
N THR A 152 -7.14 -12.50 -1.55
CA THR A 152 -7.65 -11.76 -0.38
C THR A 152 -7.26 -10.30 -0.43
N ASN A 153 -7.99 -9.50 0.33
CA ASN A 153 -7.68 -8.11 0.66
C ASN A 153 -7.55 -7.98 2.18
N TYR A 154 -6.81 -6.97 2.64
CA TYR A 154 -6.70 -6.66 4.06
C TYR A 154 -7.18 -5.25 4.37
N GLU A 155 -7.73 -5.07 5.57
CA GLU A 155 -8.06 -3.76 6.13
C GLU A 155 -7.57 -3.67 7.58
N THR A 156 -7.01 -2.52 7.94
CA THR A 156 -6.61 -2.22 9.33
C THR A 156 -7.57 -1.22 9.95
N HIS A 157 -8.05 -1.51 11.17
CA HIS A 157 -8.84 -0.56 11.96
C HIS A 157 -8.45 -0.63 13.43
N GLY A 158 -8.00 0.50 13.98
CA GLY A 158 -7.41 0.53 15.32
C GLY A 158 -6.19 -0.41 15.39
N THR A 159 -6.24 -1.40 16.27
CA THR A 159 -5.19 -2.41 16.45
C THR A 159 -5.52 -3.77 15.82
N LYS A 160 -6.55 -3.83 14.95
CA LYS A 160 -6.99 -5.06 14.29
C LYS A 160 -6.70 -5.00 12.79
N LEU A 161 -6.21 -6.11 12.25
CA LEU A 161 -6.09 -6.37 10.82
C LEU A 161 -7.07 -7.48 10.46
N THR A 162 -7.90 -7.24 9.46
CA THR A 162 -8.87 -8.21 8.93
C THR A 162 -8.44 -8.62 7.53
N ILE A 163 -8.47 -9.93 7.24
CA ILE A 163 -8.26 -10.49 5.91
C ILE A 163 -9.61 -10.97 5.38
N THR A 164 -9.97 -10.53 4.18
CA THR A 164 -11.24 -10.87 3.53
C THR A 164 -10.97 -11.51 2.18
N ALA A 165 -11.59 -12.66 1.90
CA ALA A 165 -11.50 -13.30 0.59
C ALA A 165 -12.16 -12.44 -0.50
N THR A 166 -11.43 -12.22 -1.59
CA THR A 166 -11.88 -11.47 -2.78
C THR A 166 -12.14 -12.38 -3.98
N ALA A 167 -11.84 -13.67 -3.83
CA ALA A 167 -12.15 -14.74 -4.77
C ALA A 167 -12.47 -16.03 -3.99
N PRO A 168 -13.15 -17.02 -4.59
CA PRO A 168 -13.28 -18.34 -3.99
C PRO A 168 -11.91 -18.96 -3.69
N ILE A 169 -11.76 -19.55 -2.50
CA ILE A 169 -10.53 -20.22 -2.06
C ILE A 169 -10.88 -21.67 -1.73
N THR A 170 -10.26 -22.61 -2.44
CA THR A 170 -10.47 -24.05 -2.23
C THR A 170 -9.59 -24.58 -1.09
N ALA A 171 -9.97 -25.70 -0.48
CA ALA A 171 -9.15 -26.32 0.56
C ALA A 171 -7.76 -26.69 0.02
N GLY A 172 -6.70 -26.27 0.73
CA GLY A 172 -5.31 -26.47 0.32
C GLY A 172 -4.75 -25.38 -0.61
N GLN A 173 -5.58 -24.45 -1.11
CA GLN A 173 -5.11 -23.30 -1.86
C GLN A 173 -4.48 -22.26 -0.91
N SER A 174 -3.32 -21.73 -1.28
CA SER A 174 -2.66 -20.67 -0.52
C SER A 174 -3.48 -19.37 -0.47
N ILE A 175 -3.38 -18.66 0.64
CA ILE A 175 -3.93 -17.32 0.85
C ILE A 175 -2.86 -16.30 0.48
N SER A 176 -3.22 -15.28 -0.31
CA SER A 176 -2.28 -14.25 -0.78
C SER A 176 -2.84 -12.83 -0.70
N ILE A 177 -1.95 -11.86 -0.50
CA ILE A 177 -2.20 -10.41 -0.57
C ILE A 177 -1.22 -9.74 -1.56
N SER A 178 -1.51 -8.51 -1.98
CA SER A 178 -0.51 -7.70 -2.69
C SER A 178 0.39 -6.97 -1.69
N TYR A 179 1.71 -7.04 -1.90
CA TYR A 179 2.72 -6.28 -1.16
C TYR A 179 3.08 -4.97 -1.88
N LEU A 180 2.57 -4.81 -3.09
CA LEU A 180 2.89 -3.75 -4.01
C LEU A 180 1.69 -2.84 -4.21
N GLU A 181 1.97 -1.60 -4.63
CA GLU A 181 0.96 -0.74 -5.19
C GLU A 181 0.38 -1.33 -6.49
N PRO A 182 -0.91 -1.10 -6.76
CA PRO A 182 -1.53 -1.55 -7.99
C PRO A 182 -0.98 -0.80 -9.23
N TYR A 183 -1.34 -1.30 -10.42
CA TYR A 183 -1.03 -0.70 -11.73
C TYR A 183 0.45 -0.65 -12.15
N LEU A 184 1.38 -1.12 -11.32
CA LEU A 184 2.79 -1.21 -11.70
C LEU A 184 2.99 -2.18 -12.88
N PRO A 185 3.84 -1.86 -13.86
CA PRO A 185 4.24 -2.80 -14.92
C PRO A 185 5.05 -3.98 -14.36
N LYS A 186 5.04 -5.11 -15.07
CA LYS A 186 5.63 -6.39 -14.65
C LYS A 186 7.07 -6.25 -14.19
N GLN A 187 7.87 -5.50 -14.94
CA GLN A 187 9.27 -5.24 -14.59
C GLN A 187 9.40 -4.50 -13.25
N GLU A 188 8.65 -3.42 -13.03
CA GLU A 188 8.67 -2.68 -11.76
C GLU A 188 8.19 -3.55 -10.59
N ARG A 189 7.20 -4.43 -10.81
CA ARG A 189 6.76 -5.39 -9.79
C ARG A 189 7.88 -6.34 -9.39
N LEU A 190 8.56 -6.95 -10.36
CA LEU A 190 9.66 -7.89 -10.12
C LEU A 190 10.85 -7.22 -9.44
N GLU A 191 11.26 -6.04 -9.91
CA GLU A 191 12.34 -5.25 -9.31
C GLU A 191 12.04 -4.88 -7.85
N GLN A 192 10.82 -4.42 -7.55
CA GLN A 192 10.44 -4.07 -6.17
C GLN A 192 10.39 -5.30 -5.26
N LEU A 193 9.88 -6.43 -5.72
CA LEU A 193 9.81 -7.65 -4.92
C LEU A 193 11.19 -8.24 -4.65
N LEU A 194 12.06 -8.25 -5.65
CA LEU A 194 13.43 -8.71 -5.50
C LEU A 194 14.22 -7.77 -4.59
N GLY A 195 14.14 -6.46 -4.81
CA GLY A 195 14.90 -5.47 -4.06
C GLY A 195 14.46 -5.33 -2.60
N ARG A 196 13.15 -5.41 -2.31
CA ARG A 196 12.61 -5.20 -0.96
C ARG A 196 12.40 -6.49 -0.18
N TYR A 197 11.98 -7.56 -0.85
CA TYR A 197 11.56 -8.81 -0.20
C TYR A 197 12.44 -10.01 -0.58
N HIS A 198 13.46 -9.82 -1.43
CA HIS A 198 14.44 -10.83 -1.84
C HIS A 198 13.80 -12.13 -2.31
N PHE A 199 12.79 -12.02 -3.18
CA PHE A 199 12.22 -13.16 -3.88
C PHE A 199 11.72 -12.74 -5.27
N GLU A 200 11.64 -13.71 -6.18
CA GLU A 200 11.03 -13.54 -7.51
C GLU A 200 9.59 -14.04 -7.49
N CYS A 201 8.66 -13.21 -7.97
CA CYS A 201 7.24 -13.57 -8.03
C CYS A 201 6.98 -14.58 -9.14
N LYS A 202 6.29 -15.67 -8.80
CA LYS A 202 5.90 -16.73 -9.74
C LYS A 202 4.39 -16.82 -9.98
N CYS A 203 3.63 -15.79 -9.61
CA CYS A 203 2.19 -15.75 -9.85
C CYS A 203 1.86 -15.68 -11.35
N GLU A 204 0.60 -15.95 -11.71
CA GLU A 204 0.11 -15.95 -13.11
C GLU A 204 0.35 -14.63 -13.87
N MET A 205 0.54 -13.50 -13.15
CA MET A 205 0.83 -12.19 -13.75
C MET A 205 2.33 -11.93 -13.95
N CYS A 206 3.20 -12.82 -13.46
CA CYS A 206 4.65 -12.66 -13.45
C CYS A 206 5.40 -13.79 -14.16
N VAL A 207 4.75 -14.91 -14.48
CA VAL A 207 5.34 -15.96 -15.32
C VAL A 207 5.82 -15.39 -16.66
N PRO A 208 6.87 -15.96 -17.28
CA PRO A 208 7.50 -15.40 -18.48
C PRO A 208 6.50 -15.05 -19.59
N GLU A 209 5.49 -15.88 -19.82
CA GLU A 209 4.49 -15.76 -20.90
C GLU A 209 3.33 -14.79 -20.56
N ALA A 210 3.30 -14.25 -19.35
CA ALA A 210 2.26 -13.35 -18.91
C ALA A 210 2.33 -12.00 -19.65
N LYS A 211 1.19 -11.62 -20.25
CA LYS A 211 0.99 -10.30 -20.86
C LYS A 211 0.99 -9.21 -19.79
N ASP A 212 1.78 -8.15 -19.98
CA ASP A 212 1.73 -6.97 -19.13
C ASP A 212 0.69 -5.97 -19.67
N ILE A 213 -0.56 -6.15 -19.26
CA ILE A 213 -1.69 -5.33 -19.75
C ILE A 213 -1.59 -3.84 -19.34
N THR A 214 -0.68 -3.50 -18.42
CA THR A 214 -0.47 -2.13 -17.96
C THR A 214 0.38 -1.30 -18.95
N ARG A 215 1.17 -1.95 -19.81
CA ARG A 215 1.98 -1.30 -20.87
C ARG A 215 1.26 -1.39 -22.22
N ALA A 216 0.16 -0.65 -22.32
CA ALA A 216 -0.82 -0.73 -23.41
C ALA A 216 -0.59 0.33 -24.50
N PHE A 217 -0.47 -0.09 -25.77
CA PHE A 217 -0.33 0.82 -26.92
C PHE A 217 -1.33 0.52 -28.05
N LEU A 218 -1.62 1.50 -28.89
CA LEU A 218 -2.52 1.34 -30.03
C LEU A 218 -1.86 0.58 -31.18
N CYS A 219 -2.55 -0.38 -31.79
CA CYS A 219 -2.02 -1.05 -32.97
C CYS A 219 -1.95 -0.10 -34.18
N LYS A 220 -0.78 -0.05 -34.85
CA LYS A 220 -0.58 0.74 -36.09
C LYS A 220 -0.88 -0.02 -37.39
N GLN A 221 -1.35 -1.28 -37.29
CA GLN A 221 -1.72 -2.04 -38.48
C GLN A 221 -2.99 -1.44 -39.11
N SER A 222 -2.98 -1.28 -40.44
CA SER A 222 -4.15 -0.80 -41.19
C SER A 222 -5.42 -1.58 -40.82
N LYS A 223 -6.50 -0.86 -40.50
CA LYS A 223 -7.81 -1.39 -40.09
C LYS A 223 -7.80 -2.27 -38.83
N CYS A 224 -6.81 -2.09 -37.95
CA CYS A 224 -6.76 -2.72 -36.64
C CYS A 224 -6.92 -1.66 -35.54
N ASP A 225 -7.89 -1.84 -34.66
CA ASP A 225 -8.16 -1.07 -33.43
C ASP A 225 -7.70 -1.84 -32.17
N GLY A 226 -6.90 -2.89 -32.34
CA GLY A 226 -6.40 -3.71 -31.24
C GLY A 226 -5.33 -3.00 -30.40
N ILE A 227 -5.04 -3.58 -29.24
CA ILE A 227 -4.06 -3.05 -28.29
C ILE A 227 -2.82 -3.95 -28.29
N VAL A 228 -1.64 -3.35 -28.32
CA VAL A 228 -0.33 -4.01 -28.24
C VAL A 228 0.13 -4.05 -26.78
N TYR A 229 0.58 -5.22 -26.35
CA TYR A 229 1.14 -5.46 -25.02
C TYR A 229 2.45 -6.27 -25.12
N PRO A 230 3.36 -6.17 -24.15
CA PRO A 230 4.47 -7.10 -24.07
C PRO A 230 4.00 -8.43 -23.46
N ILE A 231 4.35 -9.56 -24.09
CA ILE A 231 4.06 -10.94 -23.64
C ILE A 231 5.18 -11.52 -22.75
N ALA A 232 6.31 -10.82 -22.62
CA ALA A 232 7.46 -11.20 -21.81
C ALA A 232 8.03 -9.98 -21.07
N ASN A 233 9.34 -9.84 -20.94
CA ASN A 233 9.97 -8.67 -20.32
C ASN A 233 9.92 -7.42 -21.23
N GLY A 234 9.40 -7.54 -22.46
CA GLY A 234 9.22 -6.41 -23.37
C GLY A 234 10.52 -5.84 -23.92
N THR A 235 11.62 -6.61 -23.86
CA THR A 235 12.98 -6.20 -24.25
C THR A 235 13.27 -6.33 -25.75
N GLU A 236 12.41 -7.00 -26.50
CA GLU A 236 12.61 -7.32 -27.92
C GLU A 236 11.32 -7.09 -28.69
N THR A 237 11.42 -6.78 -29.98
CA THR A 237 10.28 -6.51 -30.87
C THR A 237 9.26 -7.65 -30.88
N ALA A 238 9.74 -8.91 -30.93
CA ALA A 238 8.90 -10.11 -30.92
C ALA A 238 8.06 -10.25 -29.64
N HIS A 239 8.45 -9.59 -28.54
CA HIS A 239 7.70 -9.59 -27.30
C HIS A 239 6.46 -8.71 -27.35
N TRP A 240 6.26 -7.87 -28.36
CA TRP A 240 5.14 -6.91 -28.41
C TRP A 240 4.12 -7.30 -29.46
N VAL A 241 2.98 -7.82 -29.02
CA VAL A 241 1.98 -8.44 -29.89
C VAL A 241 0.62 -7.77 -29.72
N CYS A 242 -0.04 -7.49 -30.84
CA CYS A 242 -1.41 -6.97 -30.83
C CYS A 242 -2.41 -8.04 -30.38
N SER A 243 -3.27 -7.70 -29.43
CA SER A 243 -4.36 -8.54 -28.91
C SER A 243 -5.45 -8.91 -29.91
N LYS A 244 -5.57 -8.18 -31.04
CA LYS A 244 -6.61 -8.41 -32.06
C LYS A 244 -6.07 -9.08 -33.32
N CYS A 245 -5.03 -8.52 -33.94
CA CYS A 245 -4.48 -9.05 -35.19
C CYS A 245 -3.33 -10.06 -34.98
N ASN A 246 -2.87 -10.26 -33.74
CA ASN A 246 -1.78 -11.17 -33.36
C ASN A 246 -0.43 -10.90 -34.06
N LYS A 247 -0.27 -9.74 -34.70
CA LYS A 247 1.01 -9.33 -35.31
C LYS A 247 1.92 -8.72 -34.26
N ALA A 248 3.21 -9.06 -34.36
CA ALA A 248 4.27 -8.33 -33.68
C ALA A 248 4.44 -6.93 -34.29
N ILE A 249 4.92 -5.98 -33.50
CA ILE A 249 5.23 -4.63 -33.99
C ILE A 249 6.52 -4.58 -34.79
N SER A 250 6.70 -3.54 -35.61
CA SER A 250 7.95 -3.31 -36.33
C SER A 250 9.04 -2.80 -35.40
N ALA A 251 10.31 -2.87 -35.84
CA ALA A 251 11.43 -2.34 -35.07
C ALA A 251 11.31 -0.82 -34.84
N GLU A 252 10.85 -0.08 -35.85
CA GLU A 252 10.64 1.37 -35.75
C GLU A 252 9.60 1.69 -34.68
N TYR A 253 8.49 0.94 -34.68
CA TYR A 253 7.43 1.17 -33.70
C TYR A 253 7.87 0.75 -32.28
N PHE A 254 8.68 -0.30 -32.14
CA PHE A 254 9.28 -0.69 -30.86
C PHE A 254 10.17 0.42 -30.29
N HIS A 255 11.07 1.01 -31.10
CA HIS A 255 11.91 2.11 -30.63
C HIS A 255 11.09 3.33 -30.22
N GLU A 256 10.04 3.66 -30.99
CA GLU A 256 9.12 4.75 -30.69
C GLU A 256 8.46 4.57 -29.32
N ILE A 257 7.87 3.40 -29.02
CA ILE A 257 7.16 3.20 -27.74
C ILE A 257 8.12 3.20 -26.54
N ILE A 258 9.34 2.68 -26.70
CA ILE A 258 10.34 2.64 -25.62
C ILE A 258 10.84 4.05 -25.28
N GLU A 259 11.18 4.86 -26.29
CA GLU A 259 11.60 6.24 -26.06
C GLU A 259 10.45 7.08 -25.50
N LEU A 260 9.23 6.88 -26.01
CA LEU A 260 8.04 7.56 -25.50
C LEU A 260 7.78 7.21 -24.03
N GLU A 261 7.82 5.94 -23.63
CA GLU A 261 7.67 5.56 -22.21
C GLU A 261 8.73 6.20 -21.33
N LYS A 262 9.98 6.22 -21.78
CA LYS A 262 11.09 6.80 -21.04
C LYS A 262 10.91 8.30 -20.83
N GLU A 263 10.53 9.03 -21.87
CA GLU A 263 10.26 10.47 -21.80
C GLU A 263 9.06 10.77 -20.88
N GLN A 264 7.97 10.02 -21.04
CA GLN A 264 6.74 10.27 -20.30
C GLN A 264 6.82 9.80 -18.85
N LYS A 265 7.64 8.80 -18.52
CA LYS A 265 7.85 8.35 -17.12
C LYS A 265 8.45 9.46 -16.25
N ALA A 266 9.34 10.28 -16.79
CA ALA A 266 9.87 11.45 -16.08
C ALA A 266 8.81 12.53 -15.87
N LYS A 267 7.92 12.73 -16.85
CA LYS A 267 6.84 13.73 -16.85
C LYS A 267 5.63 13.33 -15.99
N ALA A 268 5.27 12.05 -15.94
CA ALA A 268 4.15 11.56 -15.13
C ALA A 268 4.36 11.73 -13.61
N LEU A 269 5.61 12.01 -13.19
CA LEU A 269 5.97 12.36 -11.83
C LEU A 269 5.81 13.87 -11.53
N SER A 270 5.52 14.70 -12.54
CA SER A 270 5.25 16.14 -12.42
C SER A 270 3.80 16.47 -12.81
N ASP A 271 3.38 17.72 -12.62
CA ASP A 271 1.97 18.15 -12.71
C ASP A 271 1.47 18.33 -14.17
N VAL A 272 1.77 17.38 -15.05
CA VAL A 272 1.52 17.45 -16.50
C VAL A 272 0.04 17.23 -16.83
N PRO A 273 -0.55 17.98 -17.78
CA PRO A 273 -1.89 17.74 -18.26
C PRO A 273 -2.05 16.33 -18.84
N VAL A 274 -3.11 15.64 -18.42
CA VAL A 274 -3.44 14.31 -18.97
C VAL A 274 -3.67 14.36 -20.48
N GLY A 275 -4.18 15.49 -21.01
CA GLY A 275 -4.36 15.71 -22.45
C GLY A 275 -3.05 15.52 -23.21
N ASP A 276 -1.97 16.14 -22.74
CA ASP A 276 -0.64 16.05 -23.34
C ASP A 276 -0.12 14.60 -23.41
N LEU A 277 -0.49 13.72 -22.46
CA LEU A 277 -0.09 12.31 -22.48
C LEU A 277 -0.88 11.48 -23.51
N LEU A 278 -2.14 11.81 -23.75
CA LEU A 278 -2.98 11.13 -24.74
C LEU A 278 -2.70 11.62 -26.16
N GLU A 279 -2.40 12.91 -26.30
CA GLU A 279 -2.20 13.58 -27.58
C GLU A 279 -0.82 13.25 -28.19
N ASN A 280 0.13 12.73 -27.38
CA ASN A 280 1.47 12.32 -27.81
C ASN A 280 1.55 10.92 -28.48
N GLY A 281 0.65 10.62 -29.41
CA GLY A 281 0.92 9.60 -30.44
C GLY A 281 0.18 8.27 -30.27
N CYS A 282 0.70 7.31 -29.48
CA CYS A 282 0.32 5.89 -29.60
C CYS A 282 0.03 5.13 -28.29
N MET A 283 0.09 5.78 -27.11
CA MET A 283 -0.30 5.15 -25.85
C MET A 283 -1.81 4.93 -25.78
N HIS A 284 -2.24 3.75 -25.36
CA HIS A 284 -3.65 3.49 -25.09
C HIS A 284 -4.04 4.07 -23.73
N GLN A 285 -5.28 4.55 -23.58
CA GLN A 285 -5.85 5.12 -22.34
C GLN A 285 -5.54 4.29 -21.06
N SER A 286 -5.49 2.97 -21.17
CA SER A 286 -5.19 2.05 -20.05
C SER A 286 -3.69 1.90 -19.72
N HIS A 287 -2.80 2.66 -20.36
CA HIS A 287 -1.38 2.62 -20.07
C HIS A 287 -1.09 3.12 -18.64
N TYR A 288 -0.18 2.47 -17.92
CA TYR A 288 0.09 2.77 -16.50
C TYR A 288 0.52 4.21 -16.25
N LEU A 289 1.26 4.82 -17.17
CA LEU A 289 1.64 6.25 -17.10
C LEU A 289 0.43 7.18 -17.21
N ILE A 290 -0.54 6.85 -18.06
CA ILE A 290 -1.78 7.62 -18.19
C ILE A 290 -2.63 7.44 -16.94
N HIS A 291 -2.73 6.21 -16.42
CA HIS A 291 -3.40 5.94 -15.14
C HIS A 291 -2.77 6.77 -14.01
N ARG A 292 -1.44 6.75 -13.88
CA ARG A 292 -0.70 7.51 -12.85
C ARG A 292 -0.95 9.02 -12.97
N ALA A 293 -0.93 9.56 -14.18
CA ALA A 293 -1.22 10.97 -14.40
C ALA A 293 -2.68 11.35 -14.10
N LEU A 294 -3.64 10.50 -14.48
CA LEU A 294 -5.05 10.66 -14.13
C LEU A 294 -5.24 10.68 -12.61
N ASP A 295 -4.69 9.69 -11.91
CA ASP A 295 -4.78 9.56 -10.45
C ASP A 295 -4.18 10.78 -9.74
N ASN A 296 -2.98 11.21 -10.14
CA ASN A 296 -2.34 12.43 -9.62
C ASN A 296 -3.20 13.67 -9.87
N ARG A 297 -3.73 13.84 -11.09
CA ARG A 297 -4.46 15.04 -11.48
C ARG A 297 -5.83 15.14 -10.81
N VAL A 298 -6.55 14.03 -10.67
CA VAL A 298 -7.82 13.97 -9.93
C VAL A 298 -7.61 14.42 -8.48
N ARG A 299 -6.52 14.00 -7.83
CA ARG A 299 -6.21 14.39 -6.44
C ARG A 299 -6.04 15.90 -6.31
N LEU A 300 -5.34 16.53 -7.25
CA LEU A 300 -5.07 17.98 -7.24
C LEU A 300 -6.30 18.82 -7.59
N LEU A 301 -7.12 18.40 -8.56
CA LEU A 301 -8.21 19.21 -9.09
C LEU A 301 -9.55 19.07 -8.36
N SER A 302 -9.68 18.06 -7.50
CA SER A 302 -10.96 17.68 -6.88
C SER A 302 -11.75 18.83 -6.25
N ARG A 303 -11.08 19.82 -5.65
CA ARG A 303 -11.73 21.03 -5.08
C ARG A 303 -11.84 22.21 -6.05
N LEU A 304 -10.96 22.29 -7.04
CA LEU A 304 -10.78 23.48 -7.87
C LEU A 304 -11.64 23.44 -9.14
N ARG A 305 -11.82 22.25 -9.72
CA ARG A 305 -12.49 22.06 -11.01
C ARG A 305 -13.35 20.78 -11.01
N PRO A 306 -14.48 20.74 -10.28
CA PRO A 306 -15.28 19.52 -10.10
C PRO A 306 -15.72 18.86 -11.42
N ASN A 307 -16.20 19.62 -12.41
CA ASN A 307 -16.62 19.08 -13.71
C ASN A 307 -15.49 18.38 -14.47
N LEU A 308 -14.28 18.97 -14.46
CA LEU A 308 -13.11 18.34 -15.08
C LEU A 308 -12.67 17.11 -14.28
N CYS A 309 -12.73 17.19 -12.95
CA CYS A 309 -12.39 16.09 -12.07
C CYS A 309 -13.31 14.89 -12.29
N GLU A 310 -14.62 15.10 -12.48
CA GLU A 310 -15.57 14.03 -12.82
C GLU A 310 -15.14 13.31 -14.11
N ALA A 311 -14.88 14.06 -15.18
CA ALA A 311 -14.52 13.48 -16.47
C ALA A 311 -13.20 12.67 -16.40
N LEU A 312 -12.20 13.17 -15.66
CA LEU A 312 -10.94 12.45 -15.45
C LEU A 312 -11.14 11.22 -14.57
N LEU A 313 -11.99 11.29 -13.55
CA LEU A 313 -12.26 10.18 -12.64
C LEU A 313 -13.06 9.07 -13.32
N SER A 314 -14.00 9.40 -14.21
CA SER A 314 -14.72 8.42 -15.05
C SER A 314 -13.72 7.61 -15.89
N ARG A 315 -12.76 8.28 -16.53
CA ARG A 315 -11.66 7.62 -17.26
C ARG A 315 -10.73 6.80 -16.36
N LEU A 316 -10.48 7.26 -15.14
CA LEU A 316 -9.67 6.52 -14.16
C LEU A 316 -10.38 5.23 -13.70
N ILE A 317 -11.70 5.27 -13.50
CA ILE A 317 -12.53 4.11 -13.16
C ILE A 317 -12.54 3.11 -14.32
N GLU A 318 -12.66 3.56 -15.57
CA GLU A 318 -12.52 2.71 -16.76
C GLU A 318 -11.17 1.99 -16.77
N ASN A 319 -10.07 2.71 -16.52
CA ASN A 319 -8.74 2.10 -16.40
C ASN A 319 -8.67 1.07 -15.29
N ALA A 320 -9.21 1.39 -14.10
CA ALA A 320 -9.24 0.47 -12.98
C ALA A 320 -10.01 -0.82 -13.32
N ASN A 321 -11.09 -0.71 -14.10
CA ASN A 321 -11.89 -1.86 -14.53
C ASN A 321 -11.17 -2.74 -15.55
N LEU A 322 -10.28 -2.18 -16.37
CA LEU A 322 -9.44 -2.94 -17.30
C LEU A 322 -8.22 -3.58 -16.62
N LEU A 323 -7.60 -2.87 -15.67
CA LEU A 323 -6.29 -3.24 -15.13
C LEU A 323 -6.36 -4.08 -13.84
N LEU A 324 -7.46 -4.00 -13.10
CA LEU A 324 -7.59 -4.68 -11.81
C LEU A 324 -8.63 -5.80 -11.84
N PRO A 325 -8.50 -6.79 -10.93
CA PRO A 325 -9.53 -7.79 -10.71
C PRO A 325 -10.94 -7.18 -10.51
N PRO A 326 -12.01 -7.94 -10.80
CA PRO A 326 -13.38 -7.45 -10.62
C PRO A 326 -13.65 -6.89 -9.22
N ILE A 327 -13.11 -7.54 -8.18
CA ILE A 327 -13.17 -7.09 -6.79
C ILE A 327 -11.81 -6.50 -6.41
N HIS A 328 -11.75 -5.20 -6.13
CA HIS A 328 -10.53 -4.52 -5.70
C HIS A 328 -10.84 -3.27 -4.85
N PRO A 329 -10.11 -3.01 -3.75
CA PRO A 329 -10.34 -1.86 -2.87
C PRO A 329 -10.22 -0.50 -3.58
N ASP A 330 -9.26 -0.33 -4.51
CA ASP A 330 -9.09 0.93 -5.25
C ASP A 330 -10.32 1.35 -6.04
N LYS A 331 -11.08 0.40 -6.60
CA LYS A 331 -12.34 0.71 -7.29
C LYS A 331 -13.33 1.37 -6.33
N ALA A 332 -13.41 0.90 -5.09
CA ALA A 332 -14.24 1.52 -4.07
C ALA A 332 -13.77 2.93 -3.70
N VAL A 333 -12.46 3.18 -3.70
CA VAL A 333 -11.89 4.50 -3.46
C VAL A 333 -12.29 5.47 -4.57
N TYR A 334 -12.19 5.05 -5.84
CA TYR A 334 -12.57 5.91 -6.96
C TYR A 334 -14.06 6.22 -7.03
N TYR A 335 -14.93 5.23 -6.78
CA TYR A 335 -16.37 5.48 -6.67
C TYR A 335 -16.72 6.43 -5.51
N ASP A 336 -16.04 6.29 -4.36
CA ASP A 336 -16.24 7.21 -3.24
C ASP A 336 -15.82 8.64 -3.61
N MET A 337 -14.67 8.80 -4.28
CA MET A 337 -14.22 10.09 -4.79
C MET A 337 -15.22 10.68 -5.79
N GLN A 338 -15.81 9.86 -6.66
CA GLN A 338 -16.77 10.31 -7.67
C GLN A 338 -18.05 10.81 -7.01
N GLY A 339 -18.53 10.11 -5.98
CA GLY A 339 -19.66 10.56 -5.18
C GLY A 339 -19.41 11.93 -4.55
N GLN A 340 -18.23 12.14 -3.97
CA GLN A 340 -17.85 13.43 -3.39
C GLN A 340 -17.75 14.56 -4.43
N VAL A 341 -17.20 14.28 -5.61
CA VAL A 341 -17.10 15.27 -6.71
C VAL A 341 -18.47 15.62 -7.27
N ARG A 342 -19.36 14.63 -7.50
CA ARG A 342 -20.73 14.87 -7.94
C ARG A 342 -21.53 15.66 -6.92
N LYS A 343 -21.30 15.44 -5.62
CA LYS A 343 -21.86 16.28 -4.56
C LYS A 343 -21.43 17.74 -4.70
N LEU A 344 -20.16 18.01 -4.97
CA LEU A 344 -19.65 19.38 -5.21
C LEU A 344 -20.30 20.03 -6.44
N MET A 345 -20.65 19.24 -7.44
CA MET A 345 -21.35 19.70 -8.65
C MET A 345 -22.85 19.92 -8.42
N GLY A 346 -23.39 19.57 -7.24
CA GLY A 346 -24.83 19.62 -6.95
C GLY A 346 -25.62 18.43 -7.50
N ASP A 347 -24.96 17.44 -8.10
CA ASP A 347 -25.59 16.21 -8.60
C ASP A 347 -25.75 15.19 -7.45
N ILE A 348 -26.83 15.36 -6.68
CA ILE A 348 -27.13 14.50 -5.53
C ILE A 348 -27.53 13.07 -5.95
N ASN A 349 -28.16 12.90 -7.10
CA ASN A 349 -28.56 11.58 -7.59
C ASN A 349 -27.33 10.77 -8.02
N GLY A 350 -26.49 11.32 -8.89
CA GLY A 350 -25.26 10.67 -9.31
C GLY A 350 -24.24 10.51 -8.18
N CYS A 351 -24.28 11.39 -7.17
CA CYS A 351 -23.55 11.22 -5.92
C CYS A 351 -23.99 9.97 -5.14
N ARG A 352 -25.31 9.77 -5.00
CA ARG A 352 -25.87 8.58 -4.32
C ARG A 352 -25.48 7.30 -5.03
N GLU A 353 -25.62 7.27 -6.36
CA GLU A 353 -25.25 6.12 -7.20
C GLU A 353 -23.77 5.74 -7.02
N ALA A 354 -22.87 6.73 -7.12
CA ALA A 354 -21.44 6.49 -6.95
C ALA A 354 -21.09 5.98 -5.53
N PHE A 355 -21.71 6.53 -4.47
CA PHE A 355 -21.51 6.00 -3.11
C PHE A 355 -22.09 4.59 -2.92
N GLN A 356 -23.17 4.24 -3.63
CA GLN A 356 -23.72 2.89 -3.61
C GLN A 356 -22.76 1.89 -4.26
N GLU A 357 -22.14 2.24 -5.37
CA GLU A 357 -21.08 1.43 -6.00
C GLU A 357 -19.85 1.29 -5.09
N ALA A 358 -19.42 2.38 -4.44
CA ALA A 358 -18.34 2.35 -3.46
C ALA A 358 -18.66 1.38 -2.31
N HIS A 359 -19.88 1.43 -1.77
CA HIS A 359 -20.34 0.52 -0.72
C HIS A 359 -20.38 -0.93 -1.19
N SER A 360 -20.97 -1.20 -2.36
CA SER A 360 -21.04 -2.54 -2.97
C SER A 360 -19.65 -3.16 -3.14
N MET A 361 -18.68 -2.36 -3.60
CA MET A 361 -17.30 -2.82 -3.74
C MET A 361 -16.64 -3.09 -2.37
N ARG A 362 -16.87 -2.23 -1.35
CA ARG A 362 -16.36 -2.46 0.01
C ARG A 362 -16.97 -3.68 0.69
N GLU A 363 -18.26 -3.95 0.50
CA GLU A 363 -18.86 -5.18 1.00
C GLU A 363 -18.16 -6.42 0.45
N LYS A 364 -17.75 -6.38 -0.83
CA LYS A 364 -17.03 -7.48 -1.48
C LYS A 364 -15.56 -7.59 -1.05
N CYS A 365 -14.84 -6.49 -0.86
CA CYS A 365 -13.41 -6.52 -0.56
C CYS A 365 -13.05 -6.46 0.94
N SER A 366 -13.93 -5.91 1.78
CA SER A 366 -13.71 -5.76 3.22
C SER A 366 -14.73 -6.53 4.07
N GLY A 367 -15.90 -6.85 3.50
CA GLY A 367 -17.00 -7.51 4.22
C GLY A 367 -18.04 -6.53 4.76
N LYS A 368 -19.24 -7.03 5.07
CA LYS A 368 -20.42 -6.22 5.44
C LYS A 368 -20.27 -5.42 6.72
N THR A 369 -19.52 -5.96 7.68
CA THR A 369 -19.35 -5.38 9.02
C THR A 369 -18.07 -4.57 9.16
N ALA A 370 -17.28 -4.44 8.09
CA ALA A 370 -16.04 -3.69 8.14
C ALA A 370 -16.31 -2.19 8.38
N PRO A 371 -15.50 -1.50 9.19
CA PRO A 371 -15.67 -0.08 9.46
C PRO A 371 -15.68 0.80 8.19
N SER A 372 -14.87 0.47 7.18
CA SER A 372 -14.92 1.18 5.89
C SER A 372 -16.25 0.97 5.14
N THR A 373 -16.79 -0.25 5.15
CA THR A 373 -18.10 -0.58 4.55
C THR A 373 -19.23 0.17 5.24
N LEU A 374 -19.26 0.17 6.57
CA LEU A 374 -20.28 0.89 7.34
C LEU A 374 -20.24 2.40 7.09
N ARG A 375 -19.04 2.99 6.96
CA ARG A 375 -18.87 4.39 6.57
C ARG A 375 -19.39 4.67 5.16
N ALA A 376 -19.08 3.81 4.19
CA ALA A 376 -19.62 3.94 2.83
C ALA A 376 -21.15 3.82 2.81
N LYS A 377 -21.73 2.96 3.66
CA LYS A 377 -23.18 2.82 3.81
C LYS A 377 -23.85 4.13 4.25
N GLN A 378 -23.26 4.80 5.23
CA GLN A 378 -23.76 6.10 5.70
C GLN A 378 -23.76 7.15 4.59
N LYS A 379 -22.72 7.16 3.75
CA LYS A 379 -22.60 8.12 2.63
C LYS A 379 -23.71 7.96 1.60
N PHE A 380 -24.00 6.75 1.11
CA PHE A 380 -25.08 6.59 0.13
C PHE A 380 -26.48 6.68 0.76
N THR A 381 -26.63 6.42 2.07
CA THR A 381 -27.92 6.57 2.75
C THR A 381 -28.29 8.05 2.89
N ASN A 382 -27.33 8.88 3.31
CA ASN A 382 -27.51 10.31 3.56
C ASN A 382 -26.49 11.17 2.78
N PRO A 383 -26.52 11.18 1.43
CA PRO A 383 -25.49 11.82 0.62
C PRO A 383 -25.35 13.32 0.88
N GLU A 384 -26.44 14.00 1.23
CA GLU A 384 -26.44 15.44 1.53
C GLU A 384 -25.61 15.80 2.77
N LYS A 385 -25.60 14.91 3.78
CA LYS A 385 -24.88 15.09 5.05
C LYS A 385 -23.40 14.72 4.97
N VAL A 386 -22.93 14.22 3.82
CA VAL A 386 -21.53 13.80 3.66
C VAL A 386 -20.61 15.01 3.68
N GLU A 387 -19.71 15.09 4.66
CA GLU A 387 -18.63 16.07 4.62
C GLU A 387 -17.64 15.74 3.51
N ILE A 388 -17.30 16.75 2.70
CA ILE A 388 -16.43 16.60 1.54
C ILE A 388 -14.99 16.53 2.05
N SER A 389 -14.52 15.30 2.23
CA SER A 389 -13.15 14.94 2.57
C SER A 389 -12.51 14.34 1.33
N LEU A 390 -12.31 15.19 0.32
CA LEU A 390 -11.60 14.82 -0.91
C LEU A 390 -10.20 14.37 -0.50
N TRP A 391 -10.07 13.06 -0.42
CA TRP A 391 -8.98 12.31 0.18
C TRP A 391 -8.99 12.20 1.72
N SER A 392 -9.29 10.99 2.20
CA SER A 392 -8.69 10.42 3.41
C SER A 392 -7.97 9.15 2.97
N PRO A 393 -6.65 9.01 3.20
CA PRO A 393 -6.01 7.71 3.02
C PRO A 393 -6.74 6.73 3.95
N SER A 394 -7.40 5.75 3.36
CA SER A 394 -8.13 4.70 4.10
C SER A 394 -7.19 3.93 5.02
#